data_AF-A0A7K3ASW6-F1
#
_entry.id   AF-A0A7K3ASW6-F1
#
_cell.length_a   1.000
_cell.length_b   1.000
_cell.length_c   1.000
_cell.angle_alpha   90.00
_cell.angle_beta   90.00
_cell.angle_gamma   90.00
#
_symmetry.space_group_name_H-M   'P 1'
#
loop_
_entity.id
_entity.type
_entity.pdbx_description
1 polymer ?
#
loop_
_entity_poly.entity_id
_entity_poly.type
_entity_poly.pdbx_seq_one_letter_code
_entity_poly.pdbx_strand_id
1 'polypeptide(L)'
;MTSAVASLKRHAVYLRTAHAGPVLASLAERLDAITAEVRDIIAAHGRLIDGEAAIDAGPEAVTAFTRLRQLVKDVDALRATQRDVLRDVVDPGVLNSIYSAGDEQFTDVARSPLPADVQRVISGARRRNVAFLIWATESGRHYLPASVDELTAEAGGAVDIGSADDGTSRSSFNH
;
A
#
# COMPACT_ATOMS: atom_id res chain seq x y z
N MET A 1 -35.26 15.02 -6.18
CA MET A 1 -33.78 15.09 -6.11
C MET A 1 -33.26 15.23 -7.54
N THR A 2 -32.70 16.38 -7.91
CA THR A 2 -32.56 16.85 -9.31
C THR A 2 -31.39 16.20 -10.06
N SER A 3 -31.61 15.88 -11.34
CA SER A 3 -30.64 15.28 -12.28
C SER A 3 -29.24 15.94 -12.27
N ALA A 4 -29.18 17.25 -12.03
CA ALA A 4 -27.93 18.01 -11.92
C ALA A 4 -27.05 17.58 -10.73
N VAL A 5 -27.64 17.27 -9.57
CA VAL A 5 -26.91 16.79 -8.39
C VAL A 5 -26.34 15.39 -8.65
N ALA A 6 -27.11 14.53 -9.33
CA ALA A 6 -26.64 13.20 -9.73
C ALA A 6 -25.50 13.29 -10.78
N SER A 7 -25.61 14.21 -11.74
CA SER A 7 -24.57 14.47 -12.74
C SER A 7 -23.28 14.98 -12.09
N LEU A 8 -23.37 15.94 -11.17
CA LEU A 8 -22.22 16.49 -10.45
C LEU A 8 -21.52 15.42 -9.59
N LYS A 9 -22.29 14.57 -8.90
CA LYS A 9 -21.75 13.43 -8.16
C LYS A 9 -20.98 12.47 -9.08
N ARG A 10 -21.55 12.12 -10.23
CA ARG A 10 -20.86 11.26 -11.22
C ARG A 10 -19.60 11.91 -11.77
N HIS A 11 -19.62 13.21 -12.04
CA HIS A 11 -18.46 13.94 -12.53
C HIS A 11 -17.34 14.05 -11.49
N ALA A 12 -17.69 14.26 -10.21
CA ALA A 12 -16.71 14.25 -9.12
C ALA A 12 -16.06 12.87 -8.93
N VAL A 13 -16.83 11.79 -9.04
CA VAL A 13 -16.31 10.41 -9.03
C VAL A 13 -15.38 10.19 -10.23
N TYR A 14 -15.80 10.59 -11.43
CA TYR A 14 -14.98 10.49 -12.64
C TYR A 14 -13.63 11.21 -12.49
N LEU A 15 -13.62 12.45 -11.99
CA LEU A 15 -12.38 13.20 -11.78
C LEU A 15 -11.47 12.51 -10.74
N ARG A 16 -12.04 11.98 -9.66
CA ARG A 16 -11.26 11.22 -8.66
C ARG A 16 -10.64 9.97 -9.27
N THR A 17 -11.41 9.18 -10.02
CA THR A 17 -10.92 7.97 -10.68
C THR A 17 -9.85 8.30 -11.74
N ALA A 18 -10.06 9.33 -12.55
CA ALA A 18 -9.13 9.72 -13.61
C ALA A 18 -7.78 10.24 -13.08
N HIS A 19 -7.76 10.86 -11.89
CA HIS A 19 -6.53 11.38 -11.29
C HIS A 19 -5.87 10.43 -10.27
N ALA A 20 -6.57 9.40 -9.78
CA ALA A 20 -6.01 8.45 -8.83
C ALA A 20 -4.85 7.63 -9.41
N GLY A 21 -4.97 7.16 -10.66
CA GLY A 21 -3.92 6.36 -11.31
C GLY A 21 -2.56 7.07 -11.39
N PRO A 22 -2.46 8.27 -11.97
CA PRO A 22 -1.20 9.03 -12.01
C PRO A 22 -0.59 9.31 -10.63
N VAL A 23 -1.43 9.55 -9.60
CA VAL A 23 -0.95 9.75 -8.23
C VAL A 23 -0.37 8.46 -7.67
N LEU A 24 -1.08 7.33 -7.80
CA LEU A 24 -0.61 6.03 -7.33
C LEU A 24 0.70 5.61 -8.02
N ALA A 25 0.82 5.81 -9.32
CA ALA A 25 2.05 5.56 -10.07
C ALA A 25 3.23 6.40 -9.53
N SER A 26 3.02 7.70 -9.29
CA SER A 26 4.08 8.56 -8.71
C SER A 26 4.46 8.14 -7.28
N LEU A 27 3.50 7.67 -6.48
CA LEU A 27 3.78 7.12 -5.15
C LEU A 27 4.59 5.82 -5.24
N ALA A 28 4.31 4.96 -6.21
CA ALA A 28 5.08 3.73 -6.45
C ALA A 28 6.55 4.05 -6.83
N GLU A 29 6.77 4.97 -7.77
CA GLU A 29 8.13 5.42 -8.14
C GLU A 29 8.92 5.97 -6.93
N ARG A 30 8.25 6.72 -6.04
CA ARG A 30 8.88 7.22 -4.81
C ARG A 30 9.23 6.10 -3.85
N LEU A 31 8.40 5.06 -3.75
CA LEU A 31 8.71 3.90 -2.94
C LEU A 31 9.92 3.13 -3.50
N ASP A 32 9.99 2.97 -4.82
CA ASP A 32 11.14 2.34 -5.49
C ASP A 32 12.44 3.10 -5.23
N ALA A 33 12.41 4.43 -5.29
CA ALA A 33 13.55 5.27 -4.93
C ALA A 33 13.97 5.08 -3.47
N ILE A 34 13.01 5.01 -2.54
CA ILE A 34 13.28 4.76 -1.11
C ILE A 34 13.90 3.36 -0.92
N THR A 35 13.36 2.32 -1.56
CA THR A 35 13.88 0.96 -1.41
C THR A 35 15.26 0.79 -2.06
N ALA A 36 15.55 1.52 -3.14
CA ALA A 36 16.90 1.62 -3.70
C ALA A 36 17.87 2.26 -2.70
N GLU A 37 17.50 3.40 -2.12
CA GLU A 37 18.34 4.09 -1.13
C GLU A 37 18.59 3.24 0.13
N VAL A 38 17.58 2.52 0.62
CA VAL A 38 17.74 1.58 1.74
C VAL A 38 18.74 0.47 1.39
N ARG A 39 18.68 -0.08 0.16
CA ARG A 39 19.64 -1.09 -0.31
C ARG A 39 21.07 -0.54 -0.37
N ASP A 40 21.24 0.69 -0.85
CA ASP A 40 22.55 1.35 -0.92
C ASP A 40 23.14 1.55 0.48
N ILE A 41 22.32 1.99 1.45
CA ILE A 41 22.73 2.13 2.85
C ILE A 41 23.14 0.78 3.44
N ILE A 42 22.35 -0.29 3.20
CA ILE A 42 22.67 -1.63 3.69
C ILE A 42 23.99 -2.13 3.07
N ALA A 43 24.20 -1.89 1.78
CA ALA A 43 25.43 -2.29 1.09
C ALA A 43 26.67 -1.56 1.63
N ALA A 44 26.55 -0.28 1.98
CA ALA A 44 27.64 0.54 2.47
C ALA A 44 27.97 0.30 3.95
N HIS A 45 26.95 0.12 4.80
CA HIS A 45 27.10 0.14 6.27
C HIS A 45 26.60 -1.12 6.98
N GLY A 46 26.07 -2.10 6.24
CA GLY A 46 25.44 -3.28 6.81
C GLY A 46 24.04 -3.00 7.40
N ARG A 47 23.54 -3.95 8.19
CA ARG A 47 22.19 -3.89 8.78
C ARG A 47 22.16 -3.05 10.06
N LEU A 48 21.90 -1.76 9.91
CA LEU A 48 21.74 -0.81 11.02
C LEU A 48 20.31 -0.87 11.61
N ILE A 49 20.01 -1.92 12.36
CA ILE A 49 18.64 -2.19 12.87
C ILE A 49 18.21 -1.25 14.02
N ASP A 50 19.17 -0.69 14.75
CA ASP A 50 18.97 0.24 15.84
C ASP A 50 20.16 1.23 15.99
N GLY A 51 20.05 2.12 16.98
CA GLY A 51 21.05 3.15 17.22
C GLY A 51 22.35 2.62 17.84
N GLU A 52 22.31 1.49 18.55
CA GLU A 52 23.50 0.89 19.16
C GLU A 52 24.38 0.27 18.08
N ALA A 53 23.77 -0.52 17.17
CA ALA A 53 24.45 -1.03 15.98
C ALA A 53 25.06 0.09 15.12
N ALA A 54 24.39 1.24 15.02
CA ALA A 54 24.91 2.39 14.29
C ALA A 54 26.09 3.07 14.99
N ILE A 55 26.06 3.19 16.32
CA ILE A 55 27.15 3.76 17.11
C ILE A 55 28.39 2.85 17.00
N ASP A 56 28.22 1.55 17.12
CA ASP A 56 29.30 0.56 17.03
C ASP A 56 29.97 0.56 15.64
N ALA A 57 29.19 0.81 14.59
CA ALA A 57 29.67 0.90 13.21
C ALA A 57 30.32 2.26 12.86
N GLY A 58 30.27 3.25 13.76
CA GLY A 58 30.97 4.53 13.62
C GLY A 58 30.11 5.70 13.12
N PRO A 59 30.69 6.91 13.01
CA PRO A 59 29.94 8.16 12.82
C PRO A 59 29.17 8.25 11.49
N GLU A 60 29.70 7.66 10.42
CA GLU A 60 29.00 7.59 9.12
C GLU A 60 27.76 6.69 9.22
N ALA A 61 27.84 5.58 9.94
CA ALA A 61 26.70 4.69 10.17
C ALA A 61 25.62 5.36 11.04
N VAL A 62 25.98 6.22 12.00
CA VAL A 62 25.00 7.04 12.74
C VAL A 62 24.24 8.00 11.81
N THR A 63 24.95 8.60 10.85
CA THR A 63 24.33 9.46 9.83
C THR A 63 23.39 8.65 8.93
N ALA A 64 23.85 7.48 8.46
CA ALA A 64 23.04 6.58 7.65
C ALA A 64 21.79 6.07 8.41
N PHE A 65 21.93 5.73 9.69
CA PHE A 65 20.80 5.34 10.54
C PHE A 65 19.79 6.48 10.73
N THR A 66 20.29 7.72 10.87
CA THR A 66 19.42 8.90 10.91
C THR A 66 18.65 9.06 9.60
N ARG A 67 19.29 8.80 8.45
CA ARG A 67 18.63 8.79 7.15
C ARG A 67 17.58 7.68 7.05
N LEU A 68 17.87 6.45 7.49
CA LEU A 68 16.90 5.35 7.55
C LEU A 68 15.67 5.73 8.39
N ARG A 69 15.86 6.40 9.53
CA ARG A 69 14.75 6.90 10.35
C ARG A 69 13.90 7.95 9.64
N GLN A 70 14.50 8.77 8.78
CA GLN A 70 13.75 9.70 7.95
C GLN A 70 12.97 8.96 6.86
N LEU A 71 13.59 8.00 6.18
CA LEU A 71 12.93 7.17 5.17
C LEU A 71 11.73 6.40 5.75
N VAL A 72 11.79 5.95 7.00
CA VAL A 72 10.61 5.37 7.69
C VAL A 72 9.43 6.35 7.70
N LYS A 73 9.67 7.63 8.03
CA LYS A 73 8.63 8.66 8.04
C LYS A 73 8.12 8.96 6.63
N ASP A 74 9.02 8.97 5.66
CA ASP A 74 8.67 9.21 4.26
C ASP A 74 7.75 8.08 3.75
N VAL A 75 8.05 6.82 4.08
CA VAL A 75 7.16 5.68 3.79
C VAL A 75 5.83 5.81 4.53
N ASP A 76 5.81 6.19 5.81
CA ASP A 76 4.55 6.40 6.55
C ASP A 76 3.66 7.47 5.88
N ALA A 77 4.24 8.60 5.46
CA ALA A 77 3.53 9.66 4.75
C ALA A 77 3.02 9.20 3.36
N LEU A 78 3.85 8.43 2.65
CA LEU A 78 3.52 7.83 1.36
C LEU A 78 2.32 6.88 1.50
N ARG A 79 2.33 6.02 2.53
CA ARG A 79 1.20 5.11 2.83
C ARG A 79 -0.05 5.84 3.30
N ALA A 80 0.08 6.92 4.07
CA ALA A 80 -1.07 7.75 4.43
C ALA A 80 -1.74 8.32 3.17
N THR A 81 -0.93 8.87 2.25
CA THR A 81 -1.40 9.44 0.98
C THR A 81 -2.05 8.38 0.09
N GLN A 82 -1.43 7.20 -0.03
CA GLN A 82 -2.01 6.06 -0.75
C GLN A 82 -3.39 5.71 -0.20
N ARG A 83 -3.54 5.59 1.11
CA ARG A 83 -4.83 5.22 1.72
C ARG A 83 -5.91 6.26 1.49
N ASP A 84 -5.54 7.54 1.50
CA ASP A 84 -6.48 8.62 1.21
C ASP A 84 -6.95 8.59 -0.25
N VAL A 85 -6.04 8.36 -1.20
CA VAL A 85 -6.37 8.19 -2.61
C VAL A 85 -7.28 6.98 -2.84
N LEU A 86 -6.95 5.83 -2.25
CA LEU A 86 -7.74 4.60 -2.41
C LEU A 86 -9.14 4.72 -1.78
N ARG A 87 -9.28 5.42 -0.64
CA ARG A 87 -10.59 5.64 0.02
C ARG A 87 -11.57 6.38 -0.88
N ASP A 88 -11.08 7.19 -1.81
CA ASP A 88 -11.91 7.97 -2.72
C ASP A 88 -12.39 7.19 -3.95
N VAL A 89 -11.80 6.03 -4.25
CA VAL A 89 -12.04 5.29 -5.50
C VAL A 89 -12.35 3.80 -5.32
N VAL A 90 -12.12 3.22 -4.14
CA VAL A 90 -12.39 1.81 -3.83
C VAL A 90 -13.53 1.70 -2.81
N ASP A 91 -14.36 0.66 -2.93
CA ASP A 91 -15.40 0.35 -1.94
C ASP A 91 -14.78 0.15 -0.54
N PRO A 92 -15.35 0.76 0.53
CA PRO A 92 -14.78 0.67 1.87
C PRO A 92 -14.67 -0.77 2.43
N GLY A 93 -15.58 -1.67 2.07
CA GLY A 93 -15.56 -3.06 2.52
C GLY A 93 -14.39 -3.82 1.90
N VAL A 94 -14.20 -3.66 0.58
CA VAL A 94 -13.05 -4.21 -0.16
C VAL A 94 -11.74 -3.64 0.36
N LEU A 95 -11.71 -2.32 0.57
CA LEU A 95 -10.50 -1.65 1.03
C LEU A 95 -10.06 -2.10 2.44
N ASN A 96 -11.02 -2.38 3.32
CA ASN A 96 -10.73 -2.92 4.65
C ASN A 96 -10.18 -4.35 4.60
N SER A 97 -10.64 -5.21 3.67
CA SER A 97 -10.10 -6.56 3.53
C SER A 97 -8.65 -6.53 3.04
N ILE A 98 -8.38 -5.70 2.02
CA ILE A 98 -7.05 -5.45 1.47
C ILE A 98 -6.08 -4.99 2.55
N TYR A 99 -6.45 -3.96 3.33
CA TYR A 99 -5.62 -3.44 4.41
C TYR A 99 -5.36 -4.44 5.52
N SER A 100 -6.34 -5.29 5.81
CA SER A 100 -6.21 -6.31 6.86
C SER A 100 -5.28 -7.44 6.43
N ALA A 101 -5.29 -7.80 5.14
CA ALA A 101 -4.36 -8.78 4.58
C ALA A 101 -2.93 -8.21 4.44
N GLY A 102 -2.81 -6.93 4.11
CA GLY A 102 -1.54 -6.30 3.77
C GLY A 102 -1.23 -6.30 2.27
N ASP A 103 -2.23 -6.62 1.45
CA ASP A 103 -2.12 -6.66 -0.02
C ASP A 103 -1.80 -5.29 -0.60
N GLU A 104 -2.05 -4.19 0.11
CA GLU A 104 -1.70 -2.84 -0.36
C GLU A 104 -0.22 -2.47 -0.14
N GLN A 105 0.52 -3.32 0.57
CA GLN A 105 1.92 -3.10 0.95
C GLN A 105 2.86 -4.21 0.50
N PHE A 106 2.37 -5.43 0.31
CA PHE A 106 3.17 -6.60 -0.04
C PHE A 106 2.50 -7.44 -1.13
N THR A 107 3.31 -7.92 -2.08
CA THR A 107 2.83 -8.86 -3.09
C THR A 107 2.83 -10.30 -2.55
N ASP A 108 2.06 -11.17 -3.20
CA ASP A 108 1.91 -12.60 -2.94
C ASP A 108 1.51 -12.93 -1.48
N VAL A 109 0.78 -12.06 -0.79
CA VAL A 109 0.42 -12.28 0.63
C VAL A 109 -0.43 -13.55 0.81
N ALA A 110 -1.37 -13.80 -0.09
CA ALA A 110 -2.20 -15.00 -0.06
C ALA A 110 -1.38 -16.30 -0.21
N ARG A 111 -0.31 -16.26 -1.02
CA ARG A 111 0.55 -17.43 -1.29
C ARG A 111 1.66 -17.60 -0.26
N SER A 112 2.14 -16.49 0.30
CA SER A 112 3.24 -16.43 1.25
C SER A 112 2.88 -15.48 2.39
N PRO A 113 2.18 -15.98 3.42
CA PRO A 113 1.67 -15.15 4.51
C PRO A 113 2.77 -14.36 5.21
N LEU A 114 2.45 -13.12 5.58
CA LEU A 114 3.39 -12.22 6.25
C LEU A 114 3.67 -12.68 7.69
N PRO A 115 4.91 -12.54 8.18
CA PRO A 115 5.24 -12.78 9.59
C PRO A 115 4.35 -11.98 10.56
N ALA A 116 4.10 -12.52 11.76
CA ALA A 116 3.18 -11.93 12.73
C ALA A 116 3.62 -10.53 13.24
N ASP A 117 4.93 -10.27 13.32
CA ASP A 117 5.46 -8.97 13.68
C ASP A 117 5.27 -7.93 12.57
N VAL A 118 5.35 -8.33 11.30
CA VAL A 118 5.03 -7.52 10.12
C VAL A 118 3.54 -7.19 10.09
N GLN A 119 2.69 -8.19 10.30
CA GLN A 119 1.23 -7.97 10.38
C GLN A 119 0.85 -7.00 11.50
N ARG A 120 1.52 -7.06 12.66
CA ARG A 120 1.30 -6.08 13.75
C ARG A 120 1.68 -4.65 13.36
N VAL A 121 2.67 -4.47 12.48
CA VAL A 121 2.99 -3.13 11.95
C VAL A 121 1.91 -2.66 10.98
N ILE A 122 1.46 -3.55 10.08
CA ILE A 122 0.42 -3.24 9.08
C ILE A 122 -0.91 -2.86 9.76
N SER A 123 -1.33 -3.62 10.78
CA SER A 123 -2.56 -3.36 11.54
C SER A 123 -2.49 -2.13 12.46
N GLY A 124 -1.33 -1.48 12.54
CA GLY A 124 -1.11 -0.32 13.42
C GLY A 124 -0.90 -0.68 14.89
N ALA A 125 -0.92 -1.97 15.26
CA ALA A 125 -0.61 -2.43 16.62
C ALA A 125 0.86 -2.16 17.01
N ARG A 126 1.74 -1.97 16.02
CA ARG A 126 3.14 -1.58 16.20
C ARG A 126 3.49 -0.47 15.21
N ARG A 127 4.34 0.47 15.63
CA ARG A 127 4.86 1.50 14.72
C ARG A 127 5.90 0.90 13.76
N ARG A 128 5.89 1.40 12.52
CA ARG A 128 6.98 1.16 11.57
C ARG A 128 8.30 1.70 12.12
N ASN A 129 9.38 0.95 11.93
CA ASN A 129 10.72 1.32 12.38
C ASN A 129 11.76 0.91 11.33
N VAL A 130 13.04 1.20 11.61
CA VAL A 130 14.14 0.90 10.69
C VAL A 130 14.25 -0.60 10.40
N ALA A 131 14.14 -1.44 11.43
CA ALA A 131 14.16 -2.89 11.26
C ALA A 131 13.06 -3.39 10.30
N PHE A 132 11.82 -2.89 10.43
CA PHE A 132 10.74 -3.19 9.51
C PHE A 132 11.07 -2.72 8.08
N LEU A 133 11.59 -1.50 7.92
CA LEU A 133 11.92 -0.95 6.61
C LEU A 133 13.00 -1.77 5.89
N ILE A 134 14.04 -2.18 6.62
CA ILE A 134 15.09 -3.07 6.12
C ILE A 134 14.47 -4.41 5.71
N TRP A 135 13.70 -5.05 6.60
CA TRP A 135 13.05 -6.33 6.30
C TRP A 135 12.14 -6.23 5.06
N ALA A 136 11.30 -5.19 5.00
CA ALA A 136 10.39 -4.98 3.89
C ALA A 136 11.15 -4.83 2.57
N THR A 137 12.24 -4.05 2.58
CA THR A 137 13.11 -3.87 1.42
C THR A 137 13.79 -5.17 0.99
N GLU A 138 14.37 -5.92 1.93
CA GLU A 138 15.05 -7.18 1.65
C GLU A 138 14.10 -8.31 1.23
N SER A 139 12.82 -8.23 1.60
CA SER A 139 11.81 -9.22 1.20
C SER A 139 11.60 -9.27 -0.32
N GLY A 140 11.92 -8.18 -1.03
CA GLY A 140 11.63 -8.02 -2.46
C GLY A 140 10.14 -7.94 -2.80
N ARG A 141 9.26 -7.99 -1.78
CA ARG A 141 7.79 -8.02 -1.93
C ARG A 141 7.14 -6.70 -1.56
N HIS A 142 7.87 -5.80 -0.90
CA HIS A 142 7.34 -4.50 -0.48
C HIS A 142 7.11 -3.62 -1.70
N TYR A 143 5.86 -3.19 -1.87
CA TYR A 143 5.45 -2.49 -3.08
C TYR A 143 4.29 -1.52 -2.81
N LEU A 144 3.96 -0.71 -3.79
CA LEU A 144 2.74 0.09 -3.81
C LEU A 144 2.06 -0.08 -5.15
N PRO A 145 0.75 -0.43 -5.18
CA PRO A 145 0.04 -0.63 -6.43
C PRO A 145 -0.03 0.68 -7.23
N ALA A 146 0.50 0.69 -8.46
CA ALA A 146 0.48 1.86 -9.33
C ALA A 146 -0.93 2.18 -9.87
N SER A 147 -1.89 1.28 -9.68
CA SER A 147 -3.29 1.45 -10.08
C SER A 147 -4.26 0.66 -9.19
N VAL A 148 -5.55 0.98 -9.27
CA VAL A 148 -6.61 0.20 -8.62
C VAL A 148 -6.74 -1.20 -9.23
N ASP A 149 -6.48 -1.34 -10.53
CA ASP A 149 -6.52 -2.63 -11.23
C ASP A 149 -5.42 -3.57 -10.72
N GLU A 150 -4.21 -3.06 -10.53
CA GLU A 150 -3.09 -3.82 -9.94
C GLU A 150 -3.40 -4.25 -8.51
N LEU A 151 -3.97 -3.34 -7.70
CA LEU A 151 -4.39 -3.66 -6.34
C LEU A 151 -5.47 -4.76 -6.31
N THR A 152 -6.41 -4.69 -7.24
CA THR A 152 -7.50 -5.68 -7.35
C THR A 152 -6.98 -7.01 -7.89
N ALA A 153 -5.98 -7.02 -8.77
CA ALA A 153 -5.36 -8.24 -9.25
C ALA A 153 -4.61 -8.98 -8.13
N GLU A 154 -3.90 -8.23 -7.26
CA GLU A 154 -3.24 -8.81 -6.09
C GLU A 154 -4.27 -9.38 -5.10
N ALA A 155 -5.29 -8.58 -4.74
CA ALA A 155 -6.34 -9.00 -3.81
C ALA A 155 -7.24 -10.12 -4.39
N GLY A 156 -7.48 -10.10 -5.70
CA GLY A 156 -8.29 -11.06 -6.45
C GLY A 156 -7.64 -12.44 -6.61
N GLY A 157 -6.35 -12.57 -6.32
CA GLY A 157 -5.72 -13.86 -6.09
C GLY A 157 -6.26 -14.60 -4.85
N ALA A 158 -6.99 -13.92 -3.97
CA ALA A 158 -7.47 -14.47 -2.71
C ALA A 158 -8.92 -14.98 -2.71
N VAL A 159 -9.87 -14.43 -3.48
CA VAL A 159 -11.26 -14.94 -3.56
C VAL A 159 -11.92 -14.45 -4.86
N ASP A 160 -12.63 -15.35 -5.56
CA ASP A 160 -13.63 -14.99 -6.58
C ASP A 160 -14.82 -14.27 -5.89
N ILE A 161 -14.74 -12.94 -5.81
CA ILE A 161 -15.83 -12.12 -5.29
C ILE A 161 -16.82 -11.99 -6.44
N GLY A 162 -17.77 -12.92 -6.49
CA GLY A 162 -18.70 -13.12 -7.59
C GLY A 162 -19.20 -11.83 -8.24
N SER A 163 -19.35 -11.90 -9.57
CA SER A 163 -19.94 -10.87 -10.42
C SER A 163 -21.16 -10.22 -9.75
N ALA A 164 -21.28 -8.90 -9.87
CA ALA A 164 -22.46 -8.18 -9.45
C ALA A 164 -23.69 -8.89 -10.04
N ASP A 165 -24.54 -9.43 -9.17
CA ASP A 165 -25.85 -9.94 -9.55
C ASP A 165 -26.64 -8.76 -10.11
N ASP A 166 -26.58 -8.56 -11.43
CA ASP A 166 -27.46 -7.70 -12.21
C ASP A 166 -28.86 -8.35 -12.24
N GLY A 167 -29.44 -8.50 -11.04
CA GLY A 167 -30.78 -8.94 -10.82
C GLY A 167 -31.76 -7.91 -11.35
N THR A 168 -32.21 -8.07 -12.58
CA THR A 168 -33.65 -8.03 -12.86
C THR A 168 -33.99 -8.95 -14.03
N SER A 169 -34.29 -10.18 -13.64
CA SER A 169 -35.09 -11.17 -14.34
C SER A 169 -36.23 -10.54 -15.15
N ARG A 170 -36.27 -10.87 -16.44
CA ARG A 170 -37.46 -10.76 -17.28
C ARG A 170 -38.60 -11.55 -16.62
N SER A 171 -39.54 -10.84 -16.00
CA SER A 171 -40.81 -11.42 -15.59
C SER A 171 -41.68 -11.56 -16.83
N SER A 172 -41.70 -12.76 -17.42
CA SER A 172 -42.71 -13.17 -18.38
C SER A 172 -43.83 -13.83 -17.58
N PHE A 173 -44.89 -13.07 -17.31
CA PHE A 173 -46.19 -13.64 -16.97
C PHE A 173 -47.13 -13.37 -18.15
N ASN A 174 -47.20 -14.37 -19.04
CA ASN A 174 -48.39 -14.64 -19.82
C ASN A 174 -49.26 -15.61 -19.00
N HIS A 175 -50.42 -15.15 -18.54
CA HIS A 175 -51.70 -15.86 -18.68
C HIS A 175 -52.86 -14.95 -18.27
#